data_AF-A0AAJ6L681-F1
#
_entry.id   AF-A0AAJ6L681-F1
#
_cell.length_a   1.000
_cell.length_b   1.000
_cell.length_c   1.000
_cell.angle_alpha   90.00
_cell.angle_beta   90.00
_cell.angle_gamma   90.00
#
_symmetry.space_group_name_H-M   'P 1'
#
loop_
_entity.id
_entity.type
_entity.pdbx_description
1 polymer ?
#
loop_
_entity_poly.entity_id
_entity_poly.type
_entity_poly.pdbx_seq_one_letter_code
_entity_poly.pdbx_strand_id
1 'polypeptide(L)'
;MSDIRQTISNITRTVLERDVDPAVDMFDQGATSLAFIRIVAEINERYGITADVAELEEASVDEMSALVARQLNSQQPVTARD
;
A
#
# COMPACT_ATOMS: atom_id res chain seq x y z
N MET A 1 -10.14 8.69 0.31
CA MET A 1 -8.88 8.36 1.04
C MET A 1 -9.07 7.32 2.14
N SER A 2 -10.13 7.37 2.96
CA SER A 2 -10.34 6.39 4.04
C SER A 2 -10.41 4.93 3.56
N ASP A 3 -10.98 4.69 2.37
CA ASP A 3 -11.11 3.33 1.81
C ASP A 3 -9.77 2.67 1.45
N ILE A 4 -8.80 3.44 0.94
CA ILE A 4 -7.50 2.91 0.52
C ILE A 4 -6.73 2.41 1.74
N ARG A 5 -6.61 3.26 2.76
CA ARG A 5 -5.93 2.93 4.00
C ARG A 5 -6.56 1.75 4.71
N GLN A 6 -7.89 1.74 4.82
CA GLN A 6 -8.64 0.63 5.43
C GLN A 6 -8.38 -0.69 4.68
N THR A 7 -8.41 -0.64 3.34
CA THR A 7 -8.17 -1.83 2.51
C THR A 7 -6.74 -2.35 2.66
N ILE A 8 -5.75 -1.46 2.62
CA ILE A 8 -4.34 -1.85 2.82
C ILE A 8 -4.14 -2.42 4.22
N SER A 9 -4.72 -1.79 5.25
CA SER A 9 -4.69 -2.31 6.63
C SER A 9 -5.26 -3.73 6.69
N ASN A 10 -6.36 -4.00 6.01
CA ASN A 10 -6.99 -5.33 5.97
C ASN A 10 -6.12 -6.36 5.22
N ILE A 11 -5.48 -5.98 4.11
CA ILE A 11 -4.54 -6.83 3.39
C ILE A 11 -3.35 -7.16 4.29
N THR A 12 -2.72 -6.15 4.89
CA THR A 12 -1.60 -6.31 5.81
C THR A 12 -1.97 -7.23 6.98
N ARG A 13 -3.13 -7.01 7.60
CA ARG A 13 -3.65 -7.88 8.67
C ARG A 13 -3.85 -9.31 8.23
N THR A 14 -4.36 -9.53 7.02
CA THR A 14 -4.61 -10.87 6.47
C THR A 14 -3.30 -11.60 6.21
N VAL A 15 -2.31 -10.92 5.64
CA VAL A 15 -1.01 -11.53 5.31
C VAL A 15 -0.15 -11.76 6.55
N LEU A 16 -0.19 -10.85 7.53
CA LEU A 16 0.58 -10.97 8.77
C LEU A 16 -0.16 -11.74 9.87
N GLU A 17 -1.43 -12.07 9.65
CA GLU A 17 -2.32 -12.74 10.60
C GLU A 17 -2.43 -12.03 11.97
N ARG A 18 -2.20 -10.70 11.98
CA ARG A 18 -2.24 -9.86 13.18
C ARG A 18 -2.45 -8.39 12.82
N ASP A 19 -2.89 -7.60 13.79
CA ASP A 19 -2.96 -6.15 13.66
C ASP A 19 -1.54 -5.54 13.78
N VAL A 20 -1.33 -4.44 13.06
CA VAL A 20 -0.09 -3.64 13.07
C VAL A 20 -0.41 -2.17 13.27
N ASP A 21 0.53 -1.41 13.82
CA ASP A 21 0.47 0.04 13.82
C ASP A 21 0.66 0.55 12.38
N PRO A 22 -0.32 1.27 11.82
CA PRO A 22 -0.26 1.71 10.43
C PRO A 22 0.80 2.79 10.16
N ALA A 23 1.29 3.48 11.20
CA ALA A 23 2.29 4.53 11.11
C ALA A 23 3.72 4.03 11.39
N VAL A 24 3.91 2.75 11.68
CA VAL A 24 5.22 2.15 11.98
C VAL A 24 5.62 1.21 10.85
N ASP A 25 6.90 1.17 10.53
CA ASP A 25 7.46 0.24 9.56
C ASP A 25 7.08 -1.22 9.90
N MET A 26 6.57 -1.96 8.91
CA MET A 26 6.15 -3.35 9.08
C MET A 26 7.31 -4.27 9.48
N PHE A 27 8.53 -4.03 8.98
CA PHE A 27 9.71 -4.82 9.31
C PHE A 27 10.12 -4.65 10.77
N ASP A 28 10.04 -3.43 11.30
CA ASP A 28 10.27 -3.16 12.73
C ASP A 28 9.24 -3.84 13.62
N GLN A 29 8.03 -4.03 13.11
CA GLN A 29 6.99 -4.80 13.78
C GLN A 29 7.15 -6.32 13.61
N GLY A 30 8.14 -6.79 12.85
CA GLY A 30 8.45 -8.21 12.63
C GLY A 30 7.85 -8.82 11.34
N ALA A 31 7.47 -8.00 10.37
CA ALA A 31 7.15 -8.51 9.03
C ALA A 31 8.42 -9.05 8.34
N THR A 32 8.23 -10.05 7.49
CA THR A 32 9.31 -10.61 6.68
C THR A 32 9.26 -10.07 5.26
N SER A 33 10.38 -10.12 4.53
CA SER A 33 10.40 -9.69 3.11
C SER A 33 9.39 -10.45 2.26
N LEU A 34 9.18 -11.75 2.53
CA LEU A 34 8.16 -12.54 1.84
C LEU A 34 6.75 -12.05 2.14
N ALA A 35 6.45 -11.74 3.41
CA ALA A 35 5.15 -11.17 3.77
C ALA A 35 4.93 -9.80 3.12
N PHE A 36 5.95 -8.94 3.13
CA PHE A 36 5.88 -7.64 2.47
C PHE A 36 5.64 -7.74 0.97
N ILE A 37 6.38 -8.61 0.26
CA ILE A 37 6.17 -8.86 -1.18
C ILE A 37 4.74 -9.32 -1.46
N ARG A 38 4.17 -10.21 -0.62
CA ARG A 38 2.77 -10.65 -0.75
C ARG A 38 1.78 -9.51 -0.55
N ILE A 39 1.99 -8.66 0.45
CA ILE A 39 1.15 -7.47 0.69
C ILE A 39 1.16 -6.57 -0.55
N VAL A 40 2.35 -6.28 -1.08
CA VAL A 40 2.52 -5.41 -2.26
C VAL A 40 1.86 -6.01 -3.49
N ALA A 41 2.01 -7.32 -3.71
CA ALA A 41 1.36 -8.03 -4.82
C ALA A 41 -0.18 -7.92 -4.73
N GLU A 42 -0.77 -8.21 -3.57
CA GLU A 42 -2.21 -8.10 -3.34
C GLU A 42 -2.73 -6.67 -3.54
N ILE A 43 -1.97 -5.66 -3.12
CA ILE A 43 -2.32 -4.24 -3.34
C ILE A 43 -2.31 -3.91 -4.84
N ASN A 44 -1.26 -4.31 -5.54
CA ASN A 44 -1.11 -4.09 -6.99
C ASN A 44 -2.26 -4.75 -7.77
N GLU A 45 -2.57 -6.01 -7.45
CA GLU A 45 -3.69 -6.74 -8.05
C GLU A 45 -5.04 -6.07 -7.76
N ARG A 46 -5.27 -5.61 -6.53
CA ARG A 46 -6.56 -5.02 -6.12
C ARG A 46 -6.83 -3.66 -6.75
N TYR A 47 -5.79 -2.86 -6.96
CA TYR A 47 -5.93 -1.52 -7.53
C TYR A 47 -5.56 -1.44 -9.02
N GLY A 48 -5.04 -2.51 -9.63
CA GLY A 48 -4.61 -2.53 -11.02
C GLY A 48 -3.41 -1.62 -11.30
N ILE A 49 -2.52 -1.46 -10.30
CA ILE A 49 -1.35 -0.59 -10.37
C ILE A 49 -0.04 -1.39 -10.25
N THR A 50 1.06 -0.72 -10.56
CA THR A 50 2.41 -1.18 -10.23
C THR A 50 3.01 -0.18 -9.24
N ALA A 51 2.81 -0.41 -7.94
CA ALA A 51 3.45 0.40 -6.91
C ALA A 51 4.94 0.07 -6.85
N ASP A 52 5.79 1.09 -7.00
CA ASP A 52 7.23 0.95 -6.81
C ASP A 52 7.57 1.15 -5.33
N VAL A 53 7.82 0.04 -4.63
CA VAL A 53 8.17 0.06 -3.21
C VAL A 53 9.53 0.70 -2.94
N ALA A 54 10.35 0.93 -3.96
CA ALA A 54 11.60 1.68 -3.81
C ALA A 54 11.36 3.18 -3.57
N GLU A 55 10.15 3.69 -3.84
CA GLU A 55 9.75 5.07 -3.56
C GLU A 55 9.26 5.29 -2.13
N LEU A 56 9.15 4.22 -1.32
CA LEU A 56 8.77 4.32 0.09
C LEU A 56 9.99 4.73 0.92
N GLU A 57 9.77 5.61 1.89
CA GLU A 57 10.77 5.89 2.93
C GLU A 57 10.71 4.79 4.00
N GLU A 58 9.50 4.34 4.33
CA GLU A 58 9.20 3.29 5.31
C GLU A 58 8.14 2.33 4.78
N ALA A 59 8.24 1.05 5.16
CA ALA A 59 7.27 0.02 4.80
C ALA A 59 6.02 0.08 5.70
N SER A 60 5.44 1.26 5.91
CA SER A 60 4.26 1.48 6.74
C SER A 60 2.96 1.43 5.92
N VAL A 61 1.83 1.17 6.58
CA VAL A 61 0.50 1.19 5.92
C VAL A 61 0.19 2.61 5.42
N ASP A 62 0.56 3.63 6.18
CA ASP A 62 0.27 5.02 5.86
C ASP A 62 1.03 5.48 4.61
N GLU A 63 2.32 5.15 4.49
CA GLU A 63 3.09 5.44 3.27
C GLU A 63 2.62 4.66 2.06
N MET A 64 2.34 3.36 2.24
CA MET A 64 1.76 2.54 1.17
C MET A 64 0.43 3.13 0.68
N SER A 65 -0.41 3.60 1.60
CA SER A 65 -1.69 4.24 1.25
C SER A 65 -1.49 5.53 0.46
N ALA A 66 -0.50 6.34 0.84
CA ALA A 66 -0.15 7.56 0.12
C ALA A 66 0.41 7.25 -1.28
N LEU A 67 1.30 6.25 -1.40
CA LEU A 67 1.87 5.82 -2.68
C LEU A 67 0.77 5.33 -3.64
N VAL A 68 -0.12 4.45 -3.17
CA VAL A 68 -1.24 3.94 -3.96
C VAL A 68 -2.16 5.08 -4.41
N ALA A 69 -2.50 5.99 -3.51
CA ALA A 69 -3.33 7.14 -3.85
C ALA A 69 -2.67 8.04 -4.91
N ARG A 70 -1.36 8.29 -4.81
CA ARG A 70 -0.59 9.03 -5.83
C ARG A 70 -0.63 8.30 -7.17
N GLN A 71 -0.43 6.98 -7.19
CA GLN A 71 -0.40 6.21 -8.42
C GLN A 71 -1.75 6.18 -9.13
N LEU A 72 -2.84 6.01 -8.38
CA LEU A 72 -4.19 6.06 -8.92
C LEU A 72 -4.51 7.44 -9.52
N ASN A 73 -4.09 8.52 -8.87
CA ASN A 73 -4.26 9.88 -9.40
C ASN A 73 -3.42 10.11 -10.67
N SER A 74 -2.18 9.62 -10.71
CA SER A 74 -1.29 9.73 -11.88
C SER A 74 -1.77 8.90 -13.08
N GLN A 75 -2.50 7.80 -12.84
CA GLN A 75 -3.13 7.00 -13.89
C GLN A 75 -4.41 7.61 -14.44
N GLN A 76 -5.04 8.58 -13.76
CA GLN A 76 -6.15 9.32 -14.35
C GLN A 76 -5.61 10.23 -15.45
N PRO A 77 -5.93 10.00 -16.73
CA PRO A 77 -5.57 10.94 -17.77
C PRO A 77 -6.26 12.27 -17.47
N VAL A 78 -5.58 13.37 -17.76
CA VAL A 78 -6.16 14.72 -17.76
C VAL A 78 -7.17 14.84 -18.92
N THR A 79 -8.27 14.09 -18.87
CA THR A 79 -9.40 14.25 -19.77
C THR A 79 -10.34 15.29 -19.18
N ALA A 80 -10.09 16.55 -19.56
CA ALA A 80 -11.07 17.61 -19.82
C ALA A 80 -10.46 18.99 -19.48
N ARG A 81 -9.91 19.64 -20.50
CA ARG A 81 -10.01 21.10 -20.66
C ARG A 81 -10.05 21.36 -22.16
N ASP A 82 -11.26 21.19 -22.71
CA ASP A 82 -11.71 21.90 -23.91
C ASP A 82 -11.92 23.40 -23.57
#